data_AF-A0A258F465-F1
#
_entry.id   AF-A0A258F465-F1
#
_cell.length_a   1.000
_cell.length_b   1.000
_cell.length_c   1.000
_cell.angle_alpha   90.00
_cell.angle_beta   90.00
_cell.angle_gamma   90.00
#
_symmetry.space_group_name_H-M   'P 1'
#
loop_
_entity.id
_entity.type
_entity.pdbx_description
1 polymer ?
#
loop_
_entity_poly.entity_id
_entity_poly.type
_entity_poly.pdbx_seq_one_letter_code
_entity_poly.pdbx_strand_id
1 'polypeptide(L)' 'MDKLGPFAFVIWQLGALATFVKLTFLDDYVYTWWNWIVAIPVNVFLSEIWPIYWLILRPIFGVEGA' A
#
# COMPACT_ATOMS: atom_id res chain seq x y z
N MET A 1 12.32 28.43 2.35
CA MET A 1 12.58 27.15 1.66
C MET A 1 11.51 26.17 2.15
N ASP A 2 10.25 26.44 1.83
CA ASP A 2 9.11 25.90 2.60
C ASP A 2 8.16 25.05 1.73
N LYS A 3 8.55 24.81 0.47
CA LYS A 3 7.76 24.05 -0.52
C LYS A 3 8.09 22.56 -0.57
N LEU A 4 9.23 22.15 0.00
CA LEU A 4 9.66 20.75 0.01
C LEU A 4 8.79 19.88 0.93
N GLY A 5 8.35 20.42 2.07
CA GLY A 5 7.47 19.71 3.00
C GLY A 5 6.12 19.35 2.38
N PRO A 6 5.34 20.32 1.87
CA PRO A 6 4.06 20.04 1.22
C PRO A 6 4.17 19.13 0.00
N PHE A 7 5.22 19.30 -0.81
CA PHE A 7 5.44 18.47 -1.99
C PHE A 7 5.77 17.02 -1.63
N ALA A 8 6.69 16.80 -0.68
CA ALA A 8 7.03 15.47 -0.19
C ALA A 8 5.81 14.79 0.46
N PHE A 9 4.99 15.56 1.19
CA PHE A 9 3.75 15.06 1.78
C PHE A 9 2.76 14.60 0.70
N VAL A 10 2.56 15.38 -0.37
CA VAL A 10 1.68 14.98 -1.48
C VAL A 10 2.18 13.70 -2.14
N ILE A 11 3.48 13.59 -2.43
CA ILE A 11 4.06 12.35 -2.99
C ILE A 11 3.83 11.17 -2.06
N TRP A 12 4.05 11.36 -0.75
CA TRP A 12 3.83 10.32 0.25
C TRP A 12 2.39 9.83 0.23
N GLN A 13 1.42 10.76 0.26
CA GLN A 13 -0.01 10.44 0.25
C GLN A 13 -0.45 9.77 -1.05
N LEU A 14 0.09 10.18 -2.20
CA LEU A 14 -0.18 9.52 -3.49
C LEU A 14 0.37 8.08 -3.51
N GLY A 15 1.58 7.86 -2.98
CA GLY A 15 2.16 6.53 -2.84
C GLY A 15 1.37 5.63 -1.90
N ALA A 16 0.92 6.17 -0.77
CA ALA A 16 0.05 5.46 0.17
C ALA A 16 -1.29 5.10 -0.50
N LEU A 17 -1.97 6.06 -1.11
CA LEU A 17 -3.25 5.82 -1.80
C LEU A 17 -3.13 4.75 -2.90
N ALA A 18 -2.12 4.85 -3.76
CA ALA A 18 -1.89 3.87 -4.81
C ALA A 18 -1.63 2.46 -4.24
N THR A 19 -0.87 2.37 -3.15
CA THR A 19 -0.57 1.10 -2.47
C THR A 19 -1.80 0.52 -1.80
N PHE A 20 -2.61 1.36 -1.15
CA PHE A 20 -3.88 0.94 -0.55
C PHE A 20 -4.83 0.36 -1.60
N VAL A 21 -4.99 1.04 -2.75
CA VAL A 21 -5.82 0.56 -3.86
C VAL A 21 -5.31 -0.78 -4.37
N LYS A 22 -3.99 -0.93 -4.54
CA LYS A 22 -3.39 -2.20 -4.96
C LYS A 22 -3.69 -3.33 -3.97
N LEU A 23 -3.35 -3.15 -2.70
CA LEU A 23 -3.57 -4.17 -1.66
C LEU A 23 -5.06 -4.53 -1.52
N THR A 24 -5.93 -3.55 -1.74
CA THR A 24 -7.37 -3.74 -1.54
C THR A 24 -8.07 -4.38 -2.74
N PHE A 25 -7.61 -4.13 -3.97
CA PHE A 25 -8.35 -4.54 -5.16
C PHE A 25 -7.55 -5.32 -6.21
N LEU A 26 -6.21 -5.34 -6.13
CA LEU A 26 -5.31 -5.87 -7.15
C LEU A 26 -4.30 -6.89 -6.60
N ASP A 27 -4.54 -7.44 -5.41
CA ASP A 27 -3.64 -8.37 -4.71
C ASP A 27 -4.26 -9.77 -4.53
N ASP A 28 -5.26 -10.11 -5.36
CA ASP A 28 -5.98 -11.40 -5.41
C ASP A 28 -6.58 -11.90 -4.08
N TYR A 29 -6.63 -11.05 -3.06
CA TYR A 29 -7.21 -11.38 -1.77
C TYR A 29 -8.73 -11.59 -1.88
N VAL A 30 -9.21 -12.74 -1.41
CA VAL A 30 -10.64 -13.08 -1.44
C VAL A 30 -11.37 -12.38 -0.30
N TYR A 31 -12.09 -11.31 -0.64
CA TYR A 31 -12.91 -10.58 0.31
C TYR A 31 -14.24 -11.30 0.60
N THR A 32 -14.58 -11.38 1.88
CA THR A 32 -15.85 -11.91 2.40
C THR A 32 -16.49 -10.83 3.28
N TRP A 33 -17.79 -10.89 3.51
CA TRP A 33 -18.54 -9.80 4.18
C TRP A 33 -17.95 -9.37 5.54
N TRP A 34 -17.29 -10.27 6.29
CA TRP A 34 -16.70 -9.95 7.59
C TRP A 34 -15.22 -9.58 7.52
N ASN A 35 -14.45 -10.14 6.57
CA ASN A 35 -13.00 -9.97 6.58
C ASN A 35 -12.54 -8.55 6.22
N TRP A 36 -13.43 -7.75 5.60
CA TRP A 36 -13.23 -6.32 5.38
C TRP A 36 -12.85 -5.56 6.66
N ILE A 37 -13.41 -5.96 7.80
CA ILE A 37 -13.14 -5.32 9.11
C ILE A 37 -11.66 -5.43 9.48
N VAL A 38 -10.98 -6.50 9.05
CA VAL A 38 -9.56 -6.75 9.32
C VAL A 38 -8.69 -6.28 8.16
N ALA A 39 -9.10 -6.57 6.92
CA ALA A 39 -8.31 -6.28 5.73
C ALA A 39 -8.12 -4.76 5.51
N ILE A 40 -9.16 -3.94 5.76
CA ILE A 40 -9.03 -2.49 5.58
C ILE A 40 -7.97 -1.89 6.52
N PRO A 41 -8.01 -2.09 7.86
CA PRO A 41 -6.97 -1.58 8.75
C PRO A 41 -5.55 -2.05 8.40
N VAL A 42 -5.39 -3.33 8.03
CA VAL A 42 -4.09 -3.89 7.63
C VAL A 42 -3.57 -3.22 6.36
N ASN A 43 -4.42 -3.07 5.34
CA ASN A 43 -4.06 -2.42 4.09
C ASN A 43 -3.73 -0.94 4.29
N VAL A 44 -4.47 -0.23 5.16
CA VAL A 44 -4.15 1.17 5.52
C VAL A 44 -2.77 1.26 6.16
N PHE A 45 -2.50 0.40 7.16
CA PHE A 45 -1.19 0.37 7.81
C PHE A 45 -0.06 0.07 6.82
N LEU A 46 -0.21 -0.96 5.99
CA LEU A 46 0.77 -1.32 4.97
C LEU A 46 0.95 -0.23 3.90
N SER A 47 -0.10 0.51 3.58
CA SER A 47 -0.04 1.60 2.62
C SER A 47 0.79 2.79 3.12
N GLU A 48 0.82 3.07 4.42
CA GLU A 48 1.68 4.11 4.98
C GLU A 48 3.16 3.72 4.95
N ILE A 49 3.47 2.43 5.01
CA ILE A 49 4.84 1.92 4.84
C ILE A 49 5.10 1.44 3.40
N TRP A 50 4.45 2.06 2.41
CA TRP A 50 4.57 1.69 1.00
C TRP A 50 6.00 1.57 0.47
N PRO A 51 7.00 2.40 0.86
CA PRO A 51 8.35 2.23 0.34
C PRO A 51 8.94 0.87 0.73
N ILE A 52 8.64 0.39 1.94
CA ILE A 52 9.07 -0.94 2.41
C ILE A 52 8.33 -2.02 1.60
N TYR A 53 7.03 -1.85 1.37
CA TYR A 53 6.26 -2.79 0.57
C TYR A 53 6.83 -2.93 -0.85
N TRP A 54 7.08 -1.82 -1.55
CA TRP A 54 7.53 -1.86 -2.95
C TRP A 54 9.00 -2.20 -3.12
N LEU A 55 9.87 -1.73 -2.22
CA LEU A 55 11.32 -1.88 -2.36
C LEU A 55 11.87 -3.15 -1.70
N ILE A 56 11.15 -3.71 -0.73
CA ILE A 56 11.64 -4.86 0.06
C ILE A 56 10.66 -6.03 -0.01
N LEU A 57 9.41 -5.85 0.46
CA LEU A 57 8.49 -6.98 0.61
C LEU A 57 8.08 -7.58 -0.73
N ARG A 58 7.70 -6.75 -1.71
CA ARG A 58 7.27 -7.23 -3.03
C ARG A 58 8.41 -7.92 -3.81
N PRO A 59 9.65 -7.40 -3.86
CA PRO A 59 10.74 -8.11 -4.52
C PRO A 59 11.14 -9.43 -3.83
N ILE A 60 10.95 -9.56 -2.52
CA ILE A 60 11.31 -10.78 -1.78
C ILE A 60 10.20 -11.84 -1.86
N PHE A 61 8.94 -11.43 -1.70
CA PHE A 61 7.80 -12.34 -1.54
C PHE A 61 6.83 -12.37 -2.73
N GLY A 62 6.94 -11.42 -3.66
CA GLY A 62 6.02 -11.26 -4.80
C GLY A 62 6.55 -11.77 -6.14
N VAL A 63 7.52 -12.70 -6.13
CA VAL A 63 8.21 -13.24 -7.33
C VAL A 63 7.50 -14.47 -7.93
N GLU A 64 6.32 -14.84 -7.43
CA GLU A 64 5.56 -15.94 -8.03
C GLU A 64 4.76 -15.43 -9.25
N GLY A 65 5.33 -15.59 -10.45
CA GLY A 65 4.60 -15.39 -11.72
C GLY A 65 5.31 -14.64 -12.85
N ALA A 66 6.60 -14.89 -13.10
CA ALA A 66 7.18 -14.67 -14.43
C ALA A 66 7.01 -15.91 -15.30
#